data_AF-A0A920UT33-F1
#
_entry.id   AF-A0A920UT33-F1
#
_cell.length_a   1.000
_cell.length_b   1.000
_cell.length_c   1.000
_cell.angle_alpha   90.00
_cell.angle_beta   90.00
_cell.angle_gamma   90.00
#
_symmetry.space_group_name_H-M   'P 1'
#
loop_
_entity.id
_entity.type
_entity.pdbx_description
1 polymer ?
#
loop_
_entity_poly.entity_id
_entity_poly.type
_entity_poly.pdbx_seq_one_letter_code
_entity_poly.pdbx_strand_id
1 'polypeptide(L)'
;MSTTHLPGNKNLKICQVDVGQRRNVDIVCGASNVEVGCRVVAAMPGSSLPGGKIQFVSLTLTVRNPEGCCFPADDLNLDYSADNSAGVLVLDSTAPVGNTLNDYLQVDDHIIDIDLTPNRGDCLSVQGIARELHALTGGKLTGPALKSVKATSKHIVQLEIQAPNDAPRYVGRVIDGIVSQSKTPDWMRERLRRCGLRSIGTVVDITNYVMLELGQPLHAFDLKKIKEKIVVRHSRKGET
;
A
#
# COMPACT_ATOMS: atom_id res chain seq x y z
N MET A 1 -0.37 -15.35 -17.99
CA MET A 1 -1.79 -15.60 -17.71
C MET A 1 -2.59 -15.44 -18.99
N SER A 2 -3.63 -16.24 -19.24
CA SER A 2 -4.62 -16.03 -20.32
C SER A 2 -6.04 -16.20 -19.73
N THR A 3 -7.05 -15.55 -20.30
CA THR A 3 -8.43 -15.60 -19.78
C THR A 3 -9.44 -15.90 -20.87
N THR A 4 -10.41 -16.79 -20.61
CA THR A 4 -11.52 -17.10 -21.52
C THR A 4 -12.82 -17.20 -20.72
N HIS A 5 -13.94 -16.71 -21.24
CA HIS A 5 -15.22 -16.83 -20.53
C HIS A 5 -15.65 -18.29 -20.37
N LEU A 6 -16.25 -18.61 -19.23
CA LEU A 6 -16.81 -19.94 -18.98
C LEU A 6 -18.04 -20.16 -19.89
N PRO A 7 -18.09 -21.23 -20.69
CA PRO A 7 -19.27 -21.56 -21.47
C PRO A 7 -20.48 -21.77 -20.53
N GLY A 8 -21.57 -21.04 -20.77
CA GLY A 8 -22.80 -21.13 -19.97
C GLY A 8 -22.89 -20.16 -18.78
N ASN A 9 -21.82 -19.41 -18.44
CA ASN A 9 -21.89 -18.36 -17.41
C ASN A 9 -20.99 -17.16 -17.77
N LYS A 10 -21.62 -16.06 -18.20
CA LYS A 10 -20.92 -14.85 -18.65
C LYS A 10 -20.16 -14.12 -17.54
N ASN A 11 -20.50 -14.38 -16.27
CA ASN A 11 -19.89 -13.72 -15.12
C ASN A 11 -18.62 -14.43 -14.62
N LEU A 12 -18.29 -15.62 -15.16
CA LEU A 12 -17.12 -16.39 -14.77
C LEU A 12 -16.10 -16.45 -15.91
N LYS A 13 -14.82 -16.34 -15.54
CA LYS A 13 -13.67 -16.48 -16.43
C LYS A 13 -12.88 -17.73 -16.03
N ILE A 14 -12.45 -18.53 -17.01
CA ILE A 14 -11.38 -19.51 -16.86
C ILE A 14 -10.06 -18.77 -17.11
N CYS A 15 -9.21 -18.77 -16.10
CA CYS A 15 -7.91 -18.12 -16.09
C CYS A 15 -6.82 -19.19 -16.06
N GLN A 16 -5.90 -19.16 -17.02
CA GLN A 16 -4.68 -19.97 -16.95
C GLN A 16 -3.62 -19.20 -16.17
N VAL A 17 -3.26 -19.70 -15.00
CA VAL A 17 -2.38 -19.04 -14.04
C VAL A 17 -1.06 -19.78 -13.96
N ASP A 18 0.04 -19.04 -14.07
CA ASP A 18 1.38 -19.56 -13.80
C ASP A 18 1.67 -19.42 -12.31
N VAL A 19 1.93 -20.56 -11.66
CA VAL A 19 2.23 -20.67 -10.22
C VAL A 19 3.67 -21.11 -9.96
N GLY A 20 4.55 -21.00 -10.96
CA GLY A 20 5.97 -21.39 -10.85
C GLY A 20 6.20 -22.89 -10.94
N GLN A 21 5.20 -23.64 -11.42
CA GLN A 21 5.27 -25.08 -11.65
C GLN A 21 5.50 -25.41 -13.14
N ARG A 22 5.69 -26.69 -13.46
CA ARG A 22 5.94 -27.14 -14.85
C ARG A 22 4.80 -26.84 -15.83
N ARG A 23 3.57 -26.68 -15.35
CA ARG A 23 2.38 -26.38 -16.16
C ARG A 23 1.57 -25.27 -15.52
N ASN A 24 0.89 -24.49 -16.37
CA ASN A 24 -0.13 -23.55 -15.91
C ASN A 24 -1.32 -24.31 -15.31
N VAL A 25 -1.98 -23.65 -14.37
CA VAL A 25 -3.11 -24.16 -13.62
C VAL A 25 -4.36 -23.43 -14.09
N ASP A 26 -5.44 -24.16 -14.35
CA ASP A 26 -6.72 -23.55 -14.68
C ASP A 26 -7.46 -23.16 -13.40
N ILE A 27 -7.76 -21.86 -13.25
CA ILE A 27 -8.48 -21.28 -12.12
C ILE A 27 -9.73 -20.58 -12.63
N VAL A 28 -10.87 -20.83 -12.01
CA VAL A 28 -12.12 -20.13 -12.34
C VAL A 28 -12.25 -18.93 -11.41
N CYS A 29 -12.44 -17.74 -11.99
CA CYS A 29 -12.57 -16.50 -11.25
C CYS A 29 -13.77 -15.69 -11.73
N GLY A 30 -14.58 -15.22 -10.78
CA GLY A 30 -15.72 -14.33 -11.03
C GLY A 30 -15.42 -12.84 -10.83
N ALA A 31 -14.21 -12.49 -10.40
CA ALA A 31 -13.86 -11.12 -10.10
C ALA A 31 -13.71 -10.28 -11.38
N SER A 32 -14.29 -9.09 -11.37
CA SER A 32 -14.26 -8.16 -12.50
C SER A 32 -12.86 -7.62 -12.77
N ASN A 33 -12.05 -7.46 -11.72
CA ASN A 33 -10.71 -6.86 -11.74
C ASN A 33 -9.57 -7.80 -12.19
N VAL A 34 -9.89 -9.03 -12.63
CA VAL A 34 -8.89 -9.96 -13.17
C VAL A 34 -8.67 -9.72 -14.66
N GLU A 35 -7.42 -9.45 -15.01
CA GLU A 35 -6.95 -9.13 -16.36
C GLU A 35 -5.72 -9.96 -16.75
N VAL A 36 -5.49 -10.11 -18.05
CA VAL A 36 -4.31 -10.81 -18.57
C VAL A 36 -3.04 -10.06 -18.16
N GLY A 37 -2.14 -10.76 -17.46
CA GLY A 37 -0.83 -10.23 -17.06
C GLY A 37 -0.76 -9.70 -15.64
N CYS A 38 -1.87 -9.62 -14.90
CA CYS A 38 -1.84 -9.25 -13.50
C CYS A 38 -1.14 -10.32 -12.63
N ARG A 39 -0.54 -9.89 -11.52
CA ARG A 39 -0.02 -10.78 -10.46
C ARG A 39 -1.10 -10.96 -9.41
N VAL A 40 -1.41 -12.20 -9.06
CA VAL A 40 -2.49 -12.54 -8.12
C VAL A 40 -2.03 -13.59 -7.12
N VAL A 41 -2.76 -13.67 -6.01
CA VAL A 41 -2.61 -14.77 -5.04
C VAL A 41 -3.52 -15.92 -5.47
N ALA A 42 -2.92 -17.08 -5.69
CA ALA A 42 -3.64 -18.32 -5.96
C ALA A 42 -3.45 -19.29 -4.80
N ALA A 43 -4.55 -19.81 -4.24
CA ALA A 43 -4.49 -20.90 -3.28
C ALA A 43 -4.58 -22.24 -4.03
N MET A 44 -3.57 -23.07 -3.86
CA MET A 44 -3.49 -24.42 -4.43
C MET A 44 -4.13 -25.46 -3.50
N PRO A 45 -4.54 -26.65 -4.00
CA PRO A 45 -5.11 -27.69 -3.17
C PRO A 45 -4.19 -28.03 -1.99
N GLY A 46 -4.76 -28.05 -0.78
CA GLY A 46 -4.00 -28.22 0.47
C GLY A 46 -3.57 -26.93 1.17
N SER A 47 -3.79 -25.76 0.55
CA SER A 47 -3.57 -24.46 1.21
C SER A 47 -4.51 -24.28 2.40
N SER A 48 -4.02 -23.63 3.46
CA SER A 48 -4.81 -23.22 4.63
C SER A 48 -4.89 -21.70 4.67
N LEU A 49 -6.09 -21.14 4.84
CA LEU A 49 -6.29 -19.70 4.98
C LEU A 49 -6.57 -19.33 6.44
N PRO A 50 -6.46 -18.04 6.79
CA PRO A 50 -6.98 -17.55 8.06
C PRO A 50 -8.44 -17.99 8.26
N GLY A 51 -8.75 -18.67 9.36
CA GLY A 51 -10.07 -19.26 9.62
C GLY A 51 -10.20 -20.76 9.33
N GLY A 52 -9.20 -21.41 8.71
CA GLY A 52 -9.12 -22.87 8.63
C GLY A 52 -8.65 -23.43 7.28
N LYS A 53 -8.71 -24.76 7.14
CA LYS A 53 -8.41 -25.45 5.87
C LYS A 53 -9.55 -25.23 4.88
N ILE A 54 -9.25 -24.75 3.68
CA ILE A 54 -10.23 -24.75 2.60
C ILE A 54 -10.38 -26.19 2.10
N GLN A 55 -11.60 -26.71 2.13
CA GLN A 55 -11.93 -27.88 1.32
C GLN A 55 -12.10 -27.41 -0.13
N PHE A 56 -11.09 -27.67 -0.96
CA PHE A 56 -11.22 -27.49 -2.41
C PHE A 56 -12.24 -28.52 -2.91
N VAL A 57 -13.46 -28.07 -3.17
CA VAL A 57 -14.40 -28.85 -3.98
C VAL A 57 -13.92 -28.68 -5.42
N SER A 58 -13.30 -29.72 -5.99
CA SER A 58 -13.07 -29.79 -7.43
C SER A 58 -14.43 -29.68 -8.12
N LEU A 59 -14.80 -28.48 -8.55
CA LEU A 59 -15.99 -28.24 -9.34
C LEU A 59 -15.75 -28.86 -10.71
N THR A 60 -16.27 -30.06 -10.96
CA THR A 60 -16.29 -30.62 -12.31
C THR A 60 -17.21 -29.75 -13.17
N LEU A 61 -16.65 -28.67 -13.73
CA LEU A 61 -17.35 -27.89 -14.74
C LEU A 61 -17.33 -28.75 -16.01
N THR A 62 -18.43 -28.69 -16.77
CA THR A 62 -18.73 -29.51 -17.95
C THR A 62 -17.65 -29.44 -19.06
N VAL A 63 -16.59 -28.64 -18.88
CA VAL A 63 -15.55 -28.35 -19.86
C VAL A 63 -14.11 -28.48 -19.29
N ARG A 64 -13.87 -28.29 -17.97
CA ARG A 64 -12.53 -28.35 -17.32
C ARG A 64 -12.63 -28.37 -15.79
N ASN A 65 -11.76 -29.12 -15.11
CA ASN A 65 -11.68 -29.13 -13.64
C ASN A 65 -10.76 -27.99 -13.17
N PRO A 66 -11.26 -27.01 -12.38
CA PRO A 66 -10.43 -25.99 -11.79
C PRO A 66 -9.55 -26.61 -10.71
N GLU A 67 -8.28 -26.21 -10.70
CA GLU A 67 -7.26 -26.73 -9.80
C GLU A 67 -6.98 -25.75 -8.64
N GLY A 68 -7.68 -24.62 -8.53
CA GLY A 68 -7.50 -23.64 -7.43
C GLY A 68 -8.48 -22.44 -7.49
N CYS A 69 -8.30 -21.50 -6.55
CA CYS A 69 -9.10 -20.26 -6.43
C CYS A 69 -8.19 -19.05 -6.13
N CYS A 70 -8.62 -17.84 -6.52
CA CYS A 70 -7.97 -16.58 -6.12
C CYS A 70 -8.83 -15.83 -5.08
N PHE A 71 -8.20 -15.09 -4.17
CA PHE A 71 -8.86 -14.49 -3.00
C PHE A 71 -8.74 -12.95 -2.97
N PRO A 72 -9.74 -12.25 -2.43
CA PRO A 72 -9.63 -10.85 -2.03
C PRO A 72 -8.66 -10.70 -0.84
N ALA A 73 -8.25 -9.45 -0.55
CA ALA A 73 -7.35 -9.16 0.56
C ALA A 73 -7.98 -9.49 1.93
N ASP A 74 -9.27 -9.23 2.09
CA ASP A 74 -10.02 -9.46 3.34
C ASP A 74 -10.03 -10.93 3.75
N ASP A 75 -10.20 -11.86 2.79
CA ASP A 75 -10.16 -13.31 3.03
C ASP A 75 -8.77 -13.79 3.49
N LEU A 76 -7.75 -12.95 3.33
CA LEU A 76 -6.37 -13.18 3.75
C LEU A 76 -6.03 -12.41 5.04
N ASN A 77 -7.00 -11.78 5.70
CA ASN A 77 -6.83 -10.86 6.83
C ASN A 77 -5.90 -9.67 6.51
N LEU A 78 -5.88 -9.22 5.26
CA LEU A 78 -5.10 -8.07 4.81
C LEU A 78 -6.03 -6.87 4.57
N ASP A 79 -6.08 -5.96 5.55
CA ASP A 79 -6.84 -4.70 5.46
C ASP A 79 -6.09 -3.67 4.60
N TYR A 80 -6.20 -3.79 3.28
CA TYR A 80 -5.47 -2.98 2.30
C TYR A 80 -6.31 -1.90 1.60
N SER A 81 -7.60 -1.75 1.92
CA SER A 81 -8.46 -0.80 1.22
C SER A 81 -9.55 -0.21 2.12
N ALA A 82 -9.76 1.10 2.01
CA ALA A 82 -10.94 1.77 2.57
C ALA A 82 -12.25 1.36 1.86
N ASP A 83 -12.16 1.00 0.58
CA ASP A 83 -13.25 0.47 -0.23
C ASP A 83 -13.04 -1.03 -0.38
N ASN A 84 -13.73 -1.85 0.40
CA ASN A 84 -13.76 -3.32 0.31
C ASN A 84 -13.91 -3.77 -1.16
N SER A 85 -12.79 -3.91 -1.86
CA SER A 85 -12.84 -4.19 -3.29
C SER A 85 -13.24 -5.66 -3.43
N ALA A 86 -14.46 -5.88 -3.91
CA ALA A 86 -15.09 -7.18 -4.16
C ALA A 86 -14.39 -7.97 -5.31
N GLY A 87 -13.06 -8.01 -5.29
CA GLY A 87 -12.20 -8.54 -6.35
C GLY A 87 -10.91 -9.14 -5.81
N VAL A 88 -10.17 -9.81 -6.68
CA VAL A 88 -8.95 -10.53 -6.29
C VAL A 88 -7.87 -9.55 -5.86
N LEU A 89 -7.05 -9.93 -4.87
CA LEU A 89 -5.84 -9.20 -4.52
C LEU A 89 -4.85 -9.20 -5.69
N VAL A 90 -4.69 -8.04 -6.33
CA VAL A 90 -3.70 -7.80 -7.37
C VAL A 90 -2.39 -7.27 -6.75
N LEU A 91 -1.32 -8.03 -6.90
CA LEU A 91 0.02 -7.68 -6.44
C LEU A 91 0.74 -6.79 -7.45
N ASP A 92 1.86 -6.20 -7.03
CA ASP A 92 2.74 -5.45 -7.92
C ASP A 92 3.22 -6.34 -9.07
N SER A 93 3.38 -5.76 -10.26
CA SER A 93 3.75 -6.51 -11.48
C SER A 93 5.09 -7.25 -11.35
N THR A 94 5.96 -6.75 -10.48
CA THR A 94 7.27 -7.32 -10.16
C THR A 94 7.22 -8.44 -9.11
N ALA A 95 6.04 -8.78 -8.58
CA ALA A 95 5.91 -9.88 -7.61
C ALA A 95 6.43 -11.20 -8.22
N PRO A 96 7.33 -11.91 -7.51
CA PRO A 96 7.91 -13.16 -8.00
C PRO A 96 6.85 -14.26 -8.06
N VAL A 97 6.84 -15.01 -9.16
CA VAL A 97 5.95 -16.16 -9.33
C VAL A 97 6.49 -17.36 -8.56
N GLY A 98 5.60 -18.07 -7.87
CA GLY A 98 5.94 -19.30 -7.15
C GLY A 98 6.35 -19.09 -5.69
N ASN A 99 6.62 -17.85 -5.28
CA ASN A 99 6.82 -17.53 -3.86
C ASN A 99 5.49 -17.63 -3.09
N THR A 100 5.58 -17.99 -1.81
CA THR A 100 4.42 -17.88 -0.93
C THR A 100 4.08 -16.41 -0.70
N LEU A 101 2.80 -16.13 -0.44
CA LEU A 101 2.38 -14.77 -0.09
C LEU A 101 3.08 -14.27 1.19
N ASN A 102 3.29 -15.17 2.14
CA ASN A 102 3.94 -14.85 3.41
C ASN A 102 5.38 -14.39 3.21
N ASP A 103 6.13 -15.07 2.32
CA ASP A 103 7.50 -14.68 1.99
C ASP A 103 7.54 -13.36 1.22
N TYR A 104 6.61 -13.16 0.29
CA TYR A 104 6.54 -11.94 -0.51
C TYR A 104 6.22 -10.70 0.34
N LEU A 105 5.22 -10.80 1.21
CA LEU A 105 4.80 -9.72 2.10
C LEU A 105 5.61 -9.67 3.40
N GLN A 106 6.47 -10.65 3.67
CA GLN A 106 7.24 -10.78 4.90
C GLN A 106 6.35 -10.72 6.15
N VAL A 107 5.26 -11.49 6.17
CA VAL A 107 4.24 -11.42 7.25
C VAL A 107 4.62 -12.15 8.54
N ASP A 108 5.70 -12.94 8.53
CA ASP A 108 6.30 -13.49 9.74
C ASP A 108 7.09 -12.40 10.46
N ASP A 109 6.35 -11.49 11.11
CA ASP A 109 6.85 -10.28 11.76
C ASP A 109 5.98 -9.92 12.98
N HIS A 110 6.46 -9.01 13.81
CA HIS A 110 5.78 -8.57 15.03
C HIS A 110 5.35 -7.10 14.95
N ILE A 111 4.12 -6.84 15.40
CA ILE A 111 3.63 -5.49 15.67
C ILE A 111 3.82 -5.22 17.16
N ILE A 112 4.52 -4.13 17.48
CA ILE A 112 4.79 -3.71 18.86
C ILE A 112 4.09 -2.38 19.10
N ASP A 113 3.06 -2.40 19.93
CA ASP A 113 2.35 -1.20 20.37
C ASP A 113 3.06 -0.63 21.61
N ILE A 114 3.43 0.65 21.54
CA ILE A 114 4.17 1.35 22.58
C ILE A 114 3.33 2.52 23.06
N ASP A 115 3.01 2.54 24.36
CA ASP A 115 2.40 3.70 25.00
C ASP A 115 3.47 4.74 25.35
N LEU A 116 3.37 5.93 24.75
CA LEU A 116 4.37 6.99 24.86
C LEU A 116 3.87 8.13 25.75
N THR A 117 4.72 8.56 26.67
CA THR A 117 4.46 9.74 27.47
C THR A 117 4.65 11.04 26.66
N PRO A 118 3.96 12.15 26.99
CA PRO A 118 3.98 13.38 26.18
C PRO A 118 5.35 14.02 25.96
N ASN A 119 6.34 13.73 26.82
CA ASN A 119 7.70 14.23 26.71
C ASN A 119 8.54 13.51 25.62
N ARG A 120 8.03 12.45 24.99
CA ARG A 120 8.75 11.62 23.99
C ARG A 120 8.21 11.77 22.58
N GLY A 121 7.96 13.00 22.15
CA GLY A 121 7.52 13.27 20.77
C GLY A 121 8.52 12.81 19.71
N ASP A 122 9.80 12.69 20.07
CA ASP A 122 10.86 12.13 19.22
C ASP A 122 10.63 10.65 18.85
N CYS A 123 9.92 9.90 19.71
CA CYS A 123 9.62 8.48 19.55
C CYS A 123 8.34 8.20 18.74
N LEU A 124 7.65 9.22 18.24
CA LEU A 124 6.45 9.05 17.38
C LEU A 124 6.78 8.63 15.94
N SER A 125 7.91 7.93 15.74
CA SER A 125 8.35 7.46 14.44
C SER A 125 9.29 6.26 14.56
N VAL A 126 9.38 5.49 13.48
CA VAL A 126 10.33 4.35 13.37
C VAL A 126 11.76 4.83 13.59
N GLN A 127 12.16 5.95 12.99
CA GLN A 127 13.50 6.50 13.19
C GLN A 127 13.76 6.92 14.65
N GLY A 128 12.75 7.46 15.32
CA GLY A 128 12.79 7.82 16.73
C GLY A 128 13.04 6.62 17.64
N ILE A 129 12.19 5.60 17.51
CA ILE A 129 12.33 4.35 18.27
C ILE A 129 13.66 3.66 17.97
N ALA A 130 14.08 3.59 16.70
CA ALA A 130 15.37 3.01 16.32
C ALA A 130 16.56 3.75 16.95
N ARG A 131 16.47 5.09 17.09
CA ARG A 131 17.49 5.89 17.76
C ARG A 131 17.56 5.58 19.26
N GLU A 132 16.42 5.35 19.90
CA GLU A 132 16.37 4.94 21.30
C GLU A 132 16.99 3.56 21.51
N LEU A 133 16.64 2.60 20.65
CA LEU A 133 17.23 1.26 20.66
C LEU A 133 18.73 1.30 20.42
N HIS A 134 19.22 2.15 19.52
CA HIS A 134 20.65 2.38 19.32
C HIS A 134 21.32 2.87 20.61
N ALA A 135 20.74 3.87 21.28
CA ALA A 135 21.29 4.40 22.52
C ALA A 135 21.32 3.35 23.65
N LEU A 136 20.30 2.50 23.74
CA LEU A 136 20.18 1.48 24.79
C LEU A 136 21.08 0.26 24.55
N THR A 137 21.21 -0.18 23.30
CA THR A 137 21.83 -1.47 22.96
C THR A 137 23.22 -1.34 22.33
N GLY A 138 23.58 -0.15 21.85
CA GLY A 138 24.77 0.06 21.02
C GLY A 138 24.66 -0.51 19.60
N GLY A 139 23.52 -1.10 19.23
CA GLY A 139 23.29 -1.67 17.90
C GLY A 139 23.36 -0.60 16.81
N LYS A 140 23.87 -0.94 15.61
CA LYS A 140 24.07 0.05 14.53
C LYS A 140 22.76 0.72 14.11
N LEU A 141 22.71 2.06 14.19
CA LEU A 141 21.61 2.84 13.63
C LEU A 141 21.78 3.00 12.11
N THR A 142 20.78 2.54 11.35
CA THR A 142 20.69 2.75 9.90
C THR A 142 19.35 3.35 9.53
N GLY A 143 19.34 4.24 8.54
CA GLY A 143 18.13 4.87 8.02
C GLY A 143 18.10 4.90 6.49
N PRO A 144 17.01 5.38 5.88
CA PRO A 144 16.90 5.46 4.43
C PRO A 144 17.96 6.41 3.86
N ALA A 145 18.49 6.06 2.68
CA ALA A 145 19.43 6.93 1.96
C ALA A 145 18.67 8.11 1.33
N LEU A 146 18.63 9.25 2.02
CA LEU A 146 17.95 10.46 1.55
C LEU A 146 18.81 11.20 0.51
N LYS A 147 18.57 10.92 -0.77
CA LYS A 147 19.22 11.63 -1.88
C LYS A 147 18.40 12.86 -2.28
N SER A 148 19.07 13.96 -2.57
CA SER A 148 18.42 15.15 -3.14
C SER A 148 17.85 14.83 -4.53
N VAL A 149 16.57 15.13 -4.72
CA VAL A 149 15.88 14.99 -6.00
C VAL A 149 16.00 16.31 -6.76
N LYS A 150 16.75 16.32 -7.87
CA LYS A 150 16.91 17.50 -8.73
C LYS A 150 15.58 17.95 -9.31
N ALA A 151 15.34 19.26 -9.36
CA ALA A 151 14.17 19.82 -10.01
C ALA A 151 14.28 19.67 -11.53
N THR A 152 13.23 19.15 -12.16
CA THR A 152 13.08 19.05 -13.61
C THR A 152 12.06 20.05 -14.17
N SER A 153 11.24 20.63 -13.29
CA SER A 153 10.27 21.67 -13.57
C SER A 153 10.72 23.00 -12.96
N LYS A 154 10.34 24.11 -13.59
CA LYS A 154 10.52 25.47 -13.05
C LYS A 154 9.26 26.00 -12.37
N HIS A 155 8.21 25.18 -12.27
CA HIS A 155 6.95 25.59 -11.66
C HIS A 155 7.16 25.85 -10.17
N ILE A 156 6.85 27.08 -9.74
CA ILE A 156 7.00 27.55 -8.37
C ILE A 156 5.68 28.19 -7.95
N VAL A 157 5.24 27.88 -6.73
CA VAL A 157 4.17 28.59 -6.05
C VAL A 157 4.81 29.52 -5.03
N GLN A 158 4.40 30.79 -5.03
CA GLN A 158 4.89 31.74 -4.03
C GLN A 158 4.40 31.34 -2.64
N LEU A 159 5.27 31.54 -1.65
CA LEU A 159 4.98 31.25 -0.26
C LEU A 159 5.35 32.42 0.63
N GLU A 160 4.47 32.75 1.56
CA GLU A 160 4.66 33.79 2.55
C GLU A 160 4.34 33.26 3.96
N ILE A 161 5.21 33.54 4.92
CA ILE A 161 4.99 33.21 6.33
C ILE A 161 4.73 34.52 7.08
N GLN A 162 3.50 34.73 7.52
CA GLN A 162 3.07 35.91 8.30
C GLN A 162 3.07 35.66 9.81
N ALA A 163 3.13 34.39 10.24
CA ALA A 163 3.23 33.98 11.64
C ALA A 163 4.54 33.21 11.91
N PRO A 164 5.72 33.84 11.76
CA PRO A 164 7.01 33.15 11.84
C PRO A 164 7.35 32.60 13.24
N ASN A 165 6.72 33.13 14.30
CA ASN A 165 6.91 32.61 15.66
C ASN A 165 6.26 31.23 15.84
N ASP A 166 5.14 30.98 15.15
CA ASP A 166 4.40 29.71 15.25
C ASP A 166 4.81 28.72 14.16
N ALA A 167 5.15 29.24 12.97
CA ALA A 167 5.59 28.47 11.83
C ALA A 167 6.94 28.99 11.32
N PRO A 168 8.05 28.74 12.03
CA PRO A 168 9.37 29.30 11.68
C PRO A 168 9.93 28.75 10.36
N ARG A 169 9.37 27.65 9.85
CA ARG A 169 9.75 27.05 8.58
C ARG A 169 8.54 26.43 7.90
N TYR A 170 8.38 26.75 6.62
CA TYR A 170 7.47 26.05 5.72
C TYR A 170 8.20 25.75 4.41
N VAL A 171 8.12 24.50 3.95
CA VAL A 171 8.76 24.07 2.70
C VAL A 171 7.67 23.58 1.76
N GLY A 172 7.55 24.22 0.60
CA GLY A 172 6.68 23.80 -0.48
C GLY A 172 7.47 23.20 -1.63
N ARG A 173 6.91 22.20 -2.30
CA ARG A 173 7.45 21.65 -3.55
C ARG A 173 6.32 21.34 -4.52
N VAL A 174 6.43 21.87 -5.73
CA VAL A 174 5.52 21.52 -6.83
C VAL A 174 6.00 20.21 -7.45
N ILE A 175 5.05 19.30 -7.69
CA ILE A 175 5.27 18.05 -8.40
C ILE A 175 4.20 17.97 -9.49
N ASP A 176 4.62 18.19 -10.74
CA ASP A 176 3.74 18.13 -11.91
C ASP A 176 3.56 16.68 -12.40
N GLY A 177 2.44 16.39 -13.07
CA GLY A 177 2.23 15.13 -13.79
C GLY A 177 1.98 13.89 -12.93
N ILE A 178 1.51 14.07 -11.68
CA ILE A 178 1.16 12.94 -10.81
C ILE A 178 -0.07 12.20 -11.37
N VAL A 179 0.04 10.88 -11.48
CA VAL A 179 -1.11 9.99 -11.70
C VAL A 179 -1.70 9.63 -10.34
N SER A 180 -2.69 10.39 -9.89
CA SER A 180 -3.25 10.28 -8.53
C SER A 180 -3.96 8.96 -8.25
N GLN A 181 -4.47 8.29 -9.29
CA GLN A 181 -5.13 6.98 -9.21
C GLN A 181 -4.15 5.79 -9.34
N SER A 182 -2.85 6.03 -9.19
CA SER A 182 -1.88 4.94 -9.13
C SER A 182 -2.09 4.09 -7.87
N LYS A 183 -1.78 2.80 -7.97
CA LYS A 183 -1.77 1.87 -6.84
C LYS A 183 -0.55 2.14 -5.96
N THR A 184 -0.75 2.26 -4.65
CA THR A 184 0.35 2.28 -3.68
C THR A 184 1.09 0.94 -3.71
N PRO A 185 2.43 0.93 -3.83
CA PRO A 185 3.21 -0.32 -3.86
C PRO A 185 2.94 -1.21 -2.64
N ASP A 186 2.99 -2.52 -2.84
CA ASP A 186 2.63 -3.52 -1.83
C ASP A 186 3.43 -3.34 -0.53
N TRP A 187 4.74 -3.12 -0.66
CA TRP A 187 5.63 -2.93 0.49
C TRP A 187 5.26 -1.72 1.36
N MET A 188 4.77 -0.64 0.74
CA MET A 188 4.38 0.58 1.45
C MET A 188 3.03 0.38 2.14
N ARG A 189 2.07 -0.22 1.44
CA ARG A 189 0.75 -0.57 2.03
C ARG A 189 0.91 -1.46 3.25
N GLU A 190 1.79 -2.45 3.17
CA GLU A 190 2.03 -3.37 4.27
C GLU A 190 2.68 -2.69 5.47
N ARG A 191 3.66 -1.79 5.26
CA ARG A 191 4.24 -1.00 6.36
C ARG A 191 3.21 -0.07 7.01
N LEU A 192 2.35 0.58 6.22
CA LEU A 192 1.26 1.41 6.76
C LEU A 192 0.30 0.57 7.61
N ARG A 193 -0.14 -0.59 7.08
CA ARG A 193 -1.05 -1.51 7.77
C ARG A 193 -0.49 -1.97 9.12
N ARG A 194 0.80 -2.34 9.17
CA ARG A 194 1.48 -2.76 10.41
C ARG A 194 1.54 -1.65 11.47
N CYS A 195 1.49 -0.39 11.05
CA CYS A 195 1.41 0.77 11.95
C CYS A 195 -0.03 1.23 12.21
N GLY A 196 -1.04 0.39 11.92
CA GLY A 196 -2.44 0.70 12.16
C GLY A 196 -3.07 1.70 11.17
N LEU A 197 -2.40 2.01 10.06
CA LEU A 197 -2.94 2.88 9.01
C LEU A 197 -3.40 2.09 7.80
N ARG A 198 -4.65 2.35 7.38
CA ARG A 198 -5.19 1.83 6.12
C ARG A 198 -4.67 2.65 4.94
N SER A 199 -4.47 1.99 3.81
CA SER A 199 -4.14 2.63 2.53
C SER A 199 -5.39 3.31 1.97
N ILE A 200 -5.25 4.58 1.59
CA ILE A 200 -6.36 5.42 1.09
C ILE A 200 -6.09 5.85 -0.35
N GLY A 201 -4.84 6.17 -0.66
CA GLY A 201 -4.44 6.55 -2.00
C GLY A 201 -3.01 7.05 -2.04
N THR A 202 -2.33 6.83 -3.17
CA THR A 202 -0.87 6.96 -3.28
C THR A 202 -0.29 8.24 -2.68
N VAL A 203 -0.90 9.40 -2.91
CA VAL A 203 -0.36 10.67 -2.36
C VAL A 203 -0.48 10.72 -0.84
N VAL A 204 -1.63 10.34 -0.28
CA VAL A 204 -1.88 10.34 1.18
C VAL A 204 -1.01 9.28 1.84
N ASP A 205 -0.91 8.10 1.23
CA ASP A 205 -0.10 7.00 1.70
C ASP A 205 1.38 7.37 1.76
N ILE A 206 1.91 8.08 0.76
CA ILE A 206 3.29 8.61 0.79
C ILE A 206 3.48 9.57 1.95
N THR A 207 2.55 10.51 2.17
CA THR A 207 2.66 11.47 3.29
C THR A 207 2.59 10.79 4.65
N ASN A 208 1.70 9.80 4.82
CA ASN A 208 1.59 9.00 6.04
C ASN A 208 2.83 8.13 6.25
N TYR A 209 3.38 7.56 5.18
CA TYR A 209 4.58 6.75 5.24
C TYR A 209 5.78 7.57 5.75
N VAL A 210 5.99 8.78 5.20
CA VAL A 210 7.05 9.69 5.68
C VAL A 210 6.83 10.11 7.14
N MET A 211 5.58 10.36 7.53
CA MET A 211 5.23 10.68 8.91
C MET A 211 5.62 9.54 9.86
N LEU A 212 5.26 8.30 9.54
CA LEU A 212 5.59 7.13 10.37
C LEU A 212 7.09 6.81 10.35
N GLU A 213 7.74 6.90 9.18
CA GLU A 213 9.16 6.53 9.03
C GLU A 213 10.08 7.54 9.73
N LEU A 214 9.83 8.85 9.55
CA LEU A 214 10.75 9.92 9.95
C LEU A 214 10.19 10.87 11.03
N GLY A 215 8.91 10.74 11.40
CA GLY A 215 8.27 11.63 12.38
C GLY A 215 7.91 13.00 11.83
N GLN A 216 7.86 13.16 10.50
CA GLN A 216 7.56 14.42 9.85
C GLN A 216 6.18 14.36 9.17
N PRO A 217 5.13 14.95 9.76
CA PRO A 217 3.86 15.12 9.09
C PRO A 217 4.03 15.97 7.83
N LEU A 218 3.35 15.57 6.75
CA LEU A 218 3.32 16.25 5.48
C LEU A 218 1.88 16.41 5.00
N HIS A 219 1.67 17.32 4.06
CA HIS A 219 0.38 17.50 3.41
C HIS A 219 0.56 17.81 1.93
N ALA A 220 -0.41 17.42 1.11
CA ALA A 220 -0.42 17.68 -0.33
C ALA A 220 -1.67 18.48 -0.70
N PHE A 221 -1.47 19.55 -1.46
CA PHE A 221 -2.56 20.38 -1.98
C PHE A 221 -2.73 20.12 -3.48
N ASP A 222 -3.97 20.19 -3.96
CA ASP A 222 -4.22 20.25 -5.40
C ASP A 222 -3.77 21.61 -5.93
N LEU A 223 -2.66 21.59 -6.68
CA LEU A 223 -2.03 22.78 -7.25
C LEU A 223 -3.02 23.61 -8.07
N LYS A 224 -3.97 22.99 -8.77
CA LYS A 224 -4.96 23.69 -9.61
C LYS A 224 -5.94 24.52 -8.78
N LYS A 225 -6.08 24.22 -7.49
CA LYS A 225 -6.96 24.95 -6.56
C LYS A 225 -6.26 26.12 -5.87
N ILE A 226 -4.93 26.23 -6.01
CA ILE A 226 -4.15 27.35 -5.49
C ILE A 226 -4.22 28.49 -6.52
N LYS A 227 -4.77 29.64 -6.11
CA LYS A 227 -4.99 30.77 -7.03
C LYS A 227 -3.79 31.69 -7.19
N GLU A 228 -3.14 32.05 -6.09
CA GLU A 228 -2.08 33.06 -6.09
C GLU A 228 -0.82 32.56 -5.38
N LYS A 229 -0.91 32.39 -4.06
CA LYS A 229 0.19 32.00 -3.20
C LYS A 229 -0.32 31.24 -1.98
N ILE A 230 0.58 30.54 -1.31
CA ILE A 230 0.35 30.00 0.02
C ILE A 230 0.73 31.07 1.05
N VAL A 231 -0.19 31.40 1.95
CA VAL A 231 0.05 32.32 3.07
C VAL A 231 -0.15 31.57 4.38
N VAL A 232 0.93 31.41 5.14
CA VAL A 232 0.90 30.80 6.48
C VAL A 232 0.63 31.91 7.49
N ARG A 233 -0.59 31.97 8.00
CA ARG A 233 -1.09 33.00 8.92
C ARG A 233 -2.08 32.42 9.91
N HIS A 234 -2.36 33.14 10.99
CA HIS A 234 -3.51 32.83 11.84
C HIS A 234 -4.83 33.01 11.07
N SER A 235 -5.85 32.29 11.52
CA SER A 235 -7.23 32.47 11.06
C SER A 235 -7.75 33.85 11.46
N ARG A 236 -8.59 34.45 10.61
CA ARG A 236 -9.34 35.66 10.94
C ARG A 236 -10.56 35.30 11.77
N LYS A 237 -11.03 36.23 12.59
CA LYS A 237 -12.27 36.04 13.35
C LYS A 237 -13.44 35.80 12.37
N GLY A 238 -14.12 34.67 12.52
CA GLY A 238 -15.27 34.28 11.68
C GLY A 238 -14.90 33.70 10.31
N GLU A 239 -13.64 33.32 10.08
CA GLU A 239 -13.22 32.61 8.87
C GLU A 239 -13.84 31.20 8.78
N THR A 240 -14.29 30.80 7.58
CA THR A 240 -14.95 29.52 7.27
C THR A 240 -14.24 28.78 6.16
#